data_AF-A0A4U1FK42-F1
#
_entry.id   AF-A0A4U1FK42-F1
#
_cell.length_a   1.000
_cell.length_b   1.000
_cell.length_c   1.000
_cell.angle_alpha   90.00
_cell.angle_beta   90.00
_cell.angle_gamma   90.00
#
_symmetry.space_group_name_H-M   'P 1'
#
loop_
_entity.id
_entity.type
_entity.pdbx_description
1 polymer ?
#
loop_
_entity_poly.entity_id
_entity_poly.type
_entity_poly.pdbx_seq_one_letter_code
_entity_poly.pdbx_strand_id
1 'polypeptide(L)'
;MRAWVLLSAVLWYLTGGGWQRNSERTEKGFIYGKPGHPVKLYVKLHHNSPILVCMDLKRTEKETVDPTYLWVGPNEKPLTGNNKINITKTGKLMVKDFLEPLSGLYTCTLSYKTVKAETQEEKVVKQRYDFMIFVNPFAPGWKGKCNESVDCQDNTNHNILQARNRIEEFFRSQAYIFNHDFNKTLPAMHFVDHSFQIVRIDSCRPGFGKNEGLHSNCATCCGNYKI
;
A
#
# COMPACT_ATOMS: atom_id res chain seq x y z
N MET A 1 -16.75 -47.19 -4.31
CA MET A 1 -15.82 -46.42 -3.46
C MET A 1 -15.33 -45.15 -4.17
N ARG A 2 -16.18 -44.11 -4.33
CA ARG A 2 -15.78 -42.80 -4.91
C ARG A 2 -16.66 -41.66 -4.38
N ALA A 3 -16.96 -41.65 -3.08
CA ALA A 3 -17.76 -40.60 -2.45
C ALA A 3 -16.99 -39.78 -1.41
N TRP A 4 -15.73 -40.13 -1.11
CA TRP A 4 -14.97 -39.53 -0.01
C TRP A 4 -14.00 -38.41 -0.42
N VAL A 5 -13.81 -38.18 -1.72
CA VAL A 5 -12.87 -37.16 -2.21
C VAL A 5 -13.50 -35.76 -2.25
N LEU A 6 -14.83 -35.65 -2.23
CA LEU A 6 -15.52 -34.35 -2.28
C LEU A 6 -15.69 -33.71 -0.89
N LEU A 7 -15.56 -34.47 0.20
CA LEU A 7 -15.69 -33.95 1.57
C LEU A 7 -14.43 -33.19 2.04
N SER A 8 -13.25 -33.48 1.51
CA SER A 8 -12.02 -32.75 1.87
C SER A 8 -11.95 -31.35 1.24
N ALA A 9 -12.53 -31.15 0.05
CA ALA A 9 -12.59 -29.85 -0.59
C ALA A 9 -13.55 -28.88 0.12
N VAL A 10 -14.66 -29.39 0.70
CA VAL A 10 -15.65 -28.55 1.40
C VAL A 10 -15.12 -28.05 2.75
N LEU A 11 -14.27 -28.82 3.44
CA LEU A 11 -13.68 -28.40 4.72
C LEU A 11 -12.62 -27.29 4.57
N TRP A 12 -12.02 -27.12 3.40
CA TRP A 12 -11.05 -26.02 3.16
C TRP A 12 -11.73 -24.66 2.94
N TYR A 13 -13.02 -24.64 2.59
CA TYR A 13 -13.79 -23.40 2.48
C TYR A 13 -14.26 -22.87 3.85
N LEU A 14 -14.30 -23.70 4.90
CA LEU A 14 -14.78 -23.30 6.22
C LEU A 14 -13.67 -22.73 7.13
N THR A 15 -12.41 -22.97 6.81
CA THR A 15 -11.32 -22.18 7.38
C THR A 15 -10.98 -21.05 6.41
N GLY A 16 -11.89 -20.08 6.31
CA GLY A 16 -11.57 -18.76 5.79
C GLY A 16 -10.45 -18.17 6.63
N GLY A 17 -9.21 -18.52 6.28
CA GLY A 17 -8.01 -17.88 6.76
C GLY A 17 -8.06 -16.45 6.27
N GLY A 18 -8.71 -15.60 7.06
CA GLY A 18 -8.89 -14.20 6.77
C GLY A 18 -7.54 -13.62 6.39
N TRP A 19 -7.46 -13.05 5.19
CA TRP A 19 -6.28 -12.35 4.75
C TRP A 19 -6.19 -11.07 5.59
N GLN A 20 -5.58 -11.19 6.78
CA GLN A 20 -5.30 -10.08 7.67
C GLN A 20 -4.20 -9.22 7.02
N ARG A 21 -4.61 -8.41 6.04
CA ARG A 21 -3.78 -7.41 5.37
C ARG A 21 -4.30 -6.02 5.62
N ASN A 22 -4.58 -5.72 6.88
CA ASN A 22 -4.47 -4.36 7.36
C ASN A 22 -3.04 -4.16 7.88
N SER A 23 -2.39 -3.07 7.49
CA SER A 23 -1.48 -2.44 8.43
C SER A 23 -2.35 -1.99 9.59
N GLU A 24 -2.10 -2.51 10.80
CA GLU A 24 -2.77 -2.03 12.01
C GLU A 24 -2.44 -0.55 12.14
N ARG A 25 -3.36 0.28 11.66
CA ARG A 25 -3.38 1.70 11.95
C ARG A 25 -4.02 1.80 13.33
N THR A 26 -3.23 2.18 14.33
CA THR A 26 -3.76 2.39 15.67
C THR A 26 -4.69 3.60 15.69
N GLU A 27 -5.55 3.73 16.71
CA GLU A 27 -6.40 4.92 16.90
C GLU A 27 -5.61 6.24 16.89
N LYS A 28 -4.32 6.18 17.25
CA LYS A 28 -3.37 7.31 17.24
C LYS A 28 -2.77 7.61 15.86
N GLY A 29 -3.13 6.87 14.81
CA GLY A 29 -2.68 7.08 13.43
C GLY A 29 -1.27 6.60 13.11
N PHE A 30 -0.67 5.75 13.97
CA PHE A 30 0.65 5.16 13.73
C PHE A 30 0.55 3.90 12.88
N ILE A 31 1.58 3.68 12.05
CA ILE A 31 1.70 2.49 11.23
C ILE A 31 3.05 1.81 11.51
N TYR A 32 2.97 0.60 12.02
CA TYR A 32 4.12 -0.22 12.41
C TYR A 32 4.63 -1.07 11.24
N GLY A 33 5.93 -1.36 11.26
CA GLY A 33 6.57 -2.24 10.29
C GLY A 33 6.16 -3.69 10.50
N LYS A 34 6.27 -4.50 9.45
CA LYS A 34 6.10 -5.96 9.52
C LYS A 34 7.35 -6.66 8.97
N PRO A 35 8.04 -7.52 9.75
CA PRO A 35 9.19 -8.27 9.26
C PRO A 35 8.86 -9.10 8.02
N GLY A 36 9.70 -9.00 6.99
CA GLY A 36 9.56 -9.74 5.73
C GLY A 36 8.35 -9.37 4.86
N HIS A 37 7.54 -8.38 5.27
CA HIS A 37 6.30 -8.02 4.59
C HIS A 37 6.20 -6.50 4.41
N PRO A 38 6.39 -5.98 3.19
CA PRO A 38 6.29 -4.55 2.93
C PRO A 38 4.90 -4.00 3.24
N VAL A 39 4.86 -2.92 4.02
CA VAL A 39 3.61 -2.22 4.38
C VAL A 39 3.25 -1.22 3.28
N LYS A 40 2.12 -1.43 2.58
CA LYS A 40 1.68 -0.55 1.49
C LYS A 40 0.84 0.62 2.02
N LEU A 41 1.19 1.84 1.64
CA LEU A 41 0.64 3.09 2.15
C LEU A 41 0.21 3.99 0.98
N TYR A 42 -0.91 4.69 1.15
CA TYR A 42 -1.46 5.60 0.16
C TYR A 42 -1.66 6.96 0.80
N VAL A 43 -0.95 7.96 0.29
CA VAL A 43 -0.91 9.31 0.84
C VAL A 43 -1.50 10.28 -0.17
N LYS A 44 -2.43 11.12 0.25
CA LYS A 44 -3.02 12.14 -0.62
C LYS A 44 -1.96 13.17 -1.00
N LEU A 45 -2.05 13.69 -2.22
CA LEU A 45 -1.23 14.82 -2.63
C LEU A 45 -1.43 16.01 -1.69
N HIS A 46 -0.34 16.70 -1.40
CA HIS A 46 -0.30 17.86 -0.50
C HIS A 46 -0.78 17.59 0.93
N HIS A 47 -0.73 16.34 1.37
CA HIS A 47 -1.02 15.97 2.75
C HIS A 47 0.21 15.32 3.38
N ASN A 48 0.23 15.31 4.72
CA ASN A 48 1.24 14.57 5.45
C ASN A 48 0.92 13.07 5.43
N SER A 49 1.97 12.24 5.38
CA SER A 49 1.83 10.80 5.58
C SER A 49 1.35 10.51 7.00
N PRO A 50 0.71 9.35 7.23
CA PRO A 50 0.67 8.76 8.57
C PRO A 50 2.08 8.64 9.14
N ILE A 51 2.18 8.59 10.47
CA ILE A 51 3.47 8.41 11.13
C ILE A 51 3.85 6.93 11.05
N LEU A 52 5.00 6.68 10.41
CA LEU A 52 5.56 5.34 10.26
C LEU A 52 6.49 5.07 11.43
N VAL A 53 6.40 3.89 12.02
CA VAL A 53 7.21 3.50 13.18
C VAL A 53 8.16 2.40 12.76
N CYS A 54 9.46 2.61 12.99
CA CYS A 54 10.52 1.65 12.68
C CYS A 54 10.62 0.49 13.69
N MET A 55 9.52 -0.20 13.91
CA MET A 55 9.44 -1.43 14.69
C MET A 55 8.10 -2.12 14.41
N ASP A 56 7.98 -3.40 14.76
CA ASP A 56 6.68 -4.07 14.81
C ASP A 56 5.93 -3.82 16.13
N LEU A 57 4.63 -4.12 16.12
CA LEU A 57 3.75 -3.89 17.25
C LEU A 57 4.18 -4.71 18.48
N LYS A 58 4.54 -5.98 18.31
CA LYS A 58 4.96 -6.89 19.40
C LYS A 58 6.24 -6.42 20.08
N ARG A 59 7.11 -5.74 19.34
CA ARG A 59 8.35 -5.14 19.86
C ARG A 59 8.09 -3.88 20.68
N THR A 60 7.02 -3.15 20.40
CA THR A 60 6.68 -1.90 21.10
C THR A 60 6.38 -2.14 22.58
N GLU A 61 5.87 -3.31 22.91
CA GLU A 61 5.56 -3.73 24.28
C GLU A 61 6.79 -4.21 25.06
N LYS A 62 7.96 -4.28 24.41
CA LYS A 62 9.21 -4.76 25.01
C LYS A 62 10.22 -3.63 25.14
N GLU A 63 10.81 -3.51 26.32
CA GLU A 63 11.95 -2.61 26.51
C GLU A 63 13.11 -2.99 25.59
N THR A 64 13.74 -1.97 25.03
CA THR A 64 14.81 -2.12 24.06
C THR A 64 15.99 -1.26 24.50
N VAL A 65 17.14 -1.89 24.71
CA VAL A 65 18.37 -1.23 25.13
C VAL A 65 19.09 -0.65 23.90
N ASP A 66 19.50 0.61 24.00
CA ASP A 66 20.23 1.37 23.00
C ASP A 66 19.71 1.24 21.55
N PRO A 67 18.40 1.53 21.30
CA PRO A 67 17.86 1.41 19.95
C PRO A 67 18.41 2.51 19.05
N THR A 68 18.87 2.11 17.86
CA THR A 68 19.29 3.00 16.78
C THR A 68 18.45 2.74 15.55
N TYR A 69 18.14 3.82 14.82
CA TYR A 69 17.21 3.80 13.70
C TYR A 69 17.85 4.44 12.48
N LEU A 70 17.80 3.76 11.34
CA LEU A 70 18.27 4.27 10.07
C LEU A 70 17.16 4.14 9.02
N TRP A 71 16.75 5.27 8.46
CA TRP A 71 15.80 5.33 7.35
C TRP A 71 16.52 5.55 6.03
N VAL A 72 16.09 4.84 4.99
CA VAL A 72 16.55 4.97 3.61
C VAL A 72 15.33 5.23 2.73
N GLY A 73 15.43 6.25 1.87
CA GLY A 73 14.34 6.70 1.01
C GLY A 73 14.25 5.93 -0.31
N PRO A 74 13.27 6.31 -1.16
CA PRO A 74 13.03 5.66 -2.45
C PRO A 74 14.16 5.87 -3.47
N ASN A 75 15.03 6.85 -3.23
CA ASN A 75 16.24 7.10 -4.01
C ASN A 75 17.47 6.33 -3.49
N GLU A 76 17.26 5.35 -2.61
CA GLU A 76 18.29 4.53 -1.97
C GLU A 76 19.30 5.30 -1.10
N LYS A 77 19.02 6.58 -0.79
CA LYS A 77 19.86 7.40 0.06
C LYS A 77 19.35 7.42 1.50
N PRO A 78 20.24 7.45 2.51
CA PRO A 78 19.85 7.69 3.89
C PRO A 78 19.04 8.97 4.01
N LEU A 79 17.93 8.90 4.74
CA LEU A 79 17.08 10.06 4.99
C LEU A 79 17.62 10.85 6.18
N THR A 80 17.70 12.16 6.00
CA THR A 80 17.93 13.14 7.06
C THR A 80 16.71 14.05 7.18
N GLY A 81 16.53 14.66 8.35
CA GLY A 81 15.43 15.61 8.57
C GLY A 81 15.57 16.83 7.64
N ASN A 82 14.47 17.21 6.98
CA ASN A 82 14.39 18.39 6.13
C ASN A 82 12.96 18.99 6.14
N ASN A 83 12.67 19.93 5.26
CA ASN A 83 11.34 20.56 5.15
C ASN A 83 10.20 19.56 4.81
N LYS A 84 10.51 18.50 4.05
CA LYS A 84 9.57 17.45 3.62
C LYS A 84 9.65 16.17 4.45
N ILE A 85 10.71 15.95 5.22
CA ILE A 85 10.97 14.71 5.96
C ILE A 85 11.17 15.03 7.43
N ASN A 86 10.31 14.47 8.28
CA ASN A 86 10.43 14.56 9.74
C ASN A 86 10.80 13.19 10.32
N ILE A 87 11.98 13.09 10.91
CA ILE A 87 12.47 11.87 11.58
C ILE A 87 12.70 12.19 13.06
N THR A 88 12.09 11.40 13.92
CA THR A 88 12.24 11.53 15.37
C THR A 88 13.36 10.63 15.89
N LYS A 89 13.93 10.97 17.05
CA LYS A 89 14.94 10.13 17.72
C LYS A 89 14.41 8.72 18.09
N THR A 90 13.10 8.56 18.17
CA THR A 90 12.44 7.26 18.45
C THR A 90 12.19 6.44 17.18
N GLY A 91 12.78 6.83 16.04
CA GLY A 91 12.67 6.09 14.79
C GLY A 91 11.35 6.28 14.04
N LYS A 92 10.53 7.27 14.43
CA LYS A 92 9.30 7.61 13.69
C LYS A 92 9.58 8.51 12.51
N LEU A 93 8.95 8.24 11.37
CA LEU A 93 9.05 8.99 10.13
C LEU A 93 7.69 9.57 9.73
N MET A 94 7.67 10.83 9.29
CA MET A 94 6.55 11.46 8.59
C MET A 94 7.07 12.18 7.35
N VAL A 95 6.44 11.91 6.20
CA VAL A 95 6.66 12.65 4.96
C VAL A 95 5.61 13.76 4.88
N LYS A 96 6.04 15.01 4.84
CA LYS A 96 5.20 16.21 4.80
C LYS A 96 4.91 16.63 3.37
N ASP A 97 3.72 17.20 3.16
CA ASP A 97 3.29 17.79 1.88
C ASP A 97 3.68 16.88 0.69
N PHE A 98 3.11 15.68 0.72
CA PHE A 98 3.50 14.55 -0.12
C PHE A 98 3.25 14.85 -1.60
N LEU A 99 4.26 14.57 -2.42
CA LEU A 99 4.27 14.76 -3.87
C LEU A 99 4.59 13.44 -4.56
N GLU A 100 4.22 13.32 -5.83
CA GLU A 100 4.47 12.11 -6.62
C GLU A 100 5.93 11.60 -6.57
N PRO A 101 6.98 12.44 -6.71
CA PRO A 101 8.37 11.98 -6.68
C PRO A 101 8.82 11.41 -5.32
N LEU A 102 8.02 11.59 -4.27
CA LEU A 102 8.25 11.00 -2.95
C LEU A 102 7.63 9.61 -2.81
N SER A 103 7.04 9.05 -3.88
CA SER A 103 6.57 7.66 -3.89
C SER A 103 7.74 6.69 -4.00
N GLY A 104 7.55 5.48 -3.46
CA GLY A 104 8.48 4.37 -3.60
C GLY A 104 8.76 3.64 -2.29
N LEU A 105 9.88 2.93 -2.27
CA LEU A 105 10.29 2.09 -1.16
C LEU A 105 11.04 2.90 -0.09
N TYR A 106 10.49 2.92 1.11
CA TYR A 106 11.13 3.42 2.31
C TYR A 106 11.53 2.25 3.18
N THR A 107 12.82 2.14 3.49
CA THR A 107 13.35 1.09 4.34
C THR A 107 13.74 1.67 5.68
N CYS A 108 13.39 0.99 6.77
CA CYS A 108 13.98 1.28 8.07
C CYS A 108 14.73 0.08 8.63
N THR A 109 15.89 0.35 9.23
CA THR A 109 16.65 -0.61 10.02
C THR A 109 16.69 -0.17 11.48
N LEU A 110 16.12 -1.01 12.35
CA LEU A 110 16.22 -0.91 13.80
C LEU A 110 17.39 -1.79 14.25
N SER A 111 18.37 -1.22 14.94
CA SER A 111 19.42 -1.99 15.61
C SER A 111 19.32 -1.80 17.12
N TYR A 112 19.38 -2.88 17.88
CA TYR A 112 19.27 -2.85 19.33
C TYR A 112 20.07 -3.96 20.00
N LYS A 113 20.33 -3.82 21.30
CA LYS A 113 21.03 -4.83 22.08
C LYS A 113 20.04 -5.76 22.78
N THR A 114 20.37 -7.04 22.81
CA THR A 114 19.73 -8.05 23.66
C THR A 114 20.76 -8.62 24.61
N VAL A 115 20.41 -8.72 25.89
CA VAL A 115 21.25 -9.35 26.91
C VAL A 115 20.71 -10.75 27.18
N LYS A 116 21.56 -11.78 27.08
CA LYS A 116 21.19 -13.10 27.57
C LYS A 116 21.21 -13.09 29.10
N ALA A 117 20.07 -13.39 29.72
CA ALA A 117 19.94 -13.35 31.18
C ALA A 117 20.94 -14.26 31.91
N GLU A 118 21.29 -15.40 31.30
CA GLU A 118 22.17 -16.42 31.90
C GLU A 118 23.66 -16.07 31.81
N THR A 119 24.11 -15.48 30.70
CA THR A 119 25.54 -15.27 30.42
C THR A 119 25.97 -13.80 30.44
N GLN A 120 25.02 -12.86 30.63
CA GLN A 120 25.21 -11.41 30.47
C GLN A 120 25.80 -11.00 29.11
N GLU A 121 25.75 -11.89 28.12
CA GLU A 121 26.32 -11.63 26.80
C GLU A 121 25.43 -10.64 26.04
N GLU A 122 26.02 -9.51 25.61
CA GLU A 122 25.36 -8.52 24.76
C GLU A 122 25.45 -8.93 23.29
N LYS A 123 24.30 -9.07 22.65
CA LYS A 123 24.20 -9.30 21.21
C LYS A 123 23.45 -8.16 20.53
N VAL A 124 24.05 -7.60 19.48
CA VAL A 124 23.38 -6.61 18.63
C VAL A 124 22.51 -7.32 17.61
N VAL A 125 21.21 -7.00 17.59
CA VAL A 125 20.23 -7.49 16.63
C VAL A 125 19.84 -6.36 15.70
N LYS A 126 19.80 -6.64 14.39
CA LYS A 126 19.34 -5.70 13.36
C LYS A 126 18.09 -6.24 12.70
N GLN A 127 17.04 -5.43 12.66
CA GLN A 127 15.77 -5.77 12.05
C GLN A 127 15.40 -4.75 10.98
N ARG A 128 15.06 -5.25 9.79
CA ARG A 128 14.63 -4.45 8.64
C ARG A 128 13.11 -4.45 8.51
N TYR A 129 12.56 -3.28 8.18
CA TYR A 129 11.15 -3.07 7.88
C TYR A 129 11.00 -2.26 6.60
N ASP A 130 10.14 -2.71 5.71
CA ASP A 130 9.91 -2.09 4.41
C ASP A 130 8.51 -1.45 4.36
N PHE A 131 8.45 -0.22 3.85
CA PHE A 131 7.23 0.56 3.66
C PHE A 131 7.18 1.03 2.22
N MET A 132 6.11 0.69 1.51
CA MET A 132 5.89 1.13 0.14
C MET A 132 4.88 2.27 0.15
N ILE A 133 5.32 3.49 -0.12
CA ILE A 133 4.46 4.69 -0.09
C ILE A 133 4.09 5.08 -1.50
N PHE A 134 2.79 5.24 -1.75
CA PHE A 134 2.24 5.64 -3.03
C PHE A 134 1.38 6.90 -2.89
N VAL A 135 1.28 7.66 -3.96
CA VAL A 135 0.19 8.63 -4.10
C VAL A 135 -1.14 7.90 -4.04
N ASN A 136 -2.08 8.45 -3.27
CA ASN A 136 -3.46 8.01 -3.30
C ASN A 136 -4.06 8.41 -4.66
N PRO A 137 -4.53 7.44 -5.48
CA PRO A 137 -5.12 7.75 -6.78
C PRO A 137 -6.40 8.60 -6.68
N PHE A 138 -7.00 8.72 -5.49
CA PHE A 138 -8.15 9.59 -5.28
C PHE A 138 -7.75 10.97 -4.76
N ALA A 139 -8.10 11.99 -5.54
CA ALA A 139 -7.96 13.38 -5.18
C ALA A 139 -8.73 13.73 -3.87
N PRO A 140 -8.31 14.80 -3.16
CA PRO A 140 -9.13 15.40 -2.11
C PRO A 140 -10.56 15.65 -2.59
N GLY A 141 -11.57 15.39 -1.74
CA GLY A 141 -12.98 15.60 -2.07
C GLY A 141 -13.74 14.39 -2.64
N TRP A 142 -13.07 13.27 -2.96
CA TRP A 142 -13.76 12.08 -3.48
C TRP A 142 -14.86 11.54 -2.54
N LYS A 143 -14.61 11.55 -1.21
CA LYS A 143 -15.62 11.17 -0.21
C LYS A 143 -16.84 12.09 -0.20
N GLY A 144 -16.66 13.38 -0.47
CA GLY A 144 -17.75 14.38 -0.50
C GLY A 144 -18.62 14.27 -1.75
N LYS A 145 -18.17 13.55 -2.79
CA LYS A 145 -18.98 13.21 -3.98
C LYS A 145 -19.95 12.06 -3.72
N CYS A 146 -19.81 11.38 -2.58
CA CYS A 146 -20.61 10.23 -2.22
C CYS A 146 -21.55 10.60 -1.08
N ASN A 147 -22.83 10.76 -1.41
CA ASN A 147 -23.90 10.90 -0.42
C ASN A 147 -24.32 9.50 0.06
N GLU A 148 -24.81 9.35 1.29
CA GLU A 148 -25.15 8.05 1.90
C GLU A 148 -26.16 7.21 1.09
N SER A 149 -26.93 7.86 0.21
CA SER A 149 -27.95 7.24 -0.64
C SER A 149 -27.43 6.61 -1.93
N VAL A 150 -26.22 6.92 -2.38
CA VAL A 150 -25.67 6.40 -3.64
C VAL A 150 -24.60 5.39 -3.30
N ASP A 151 -24.64 4.22 -3.95
CA ASP A 151 -23.52 3.29 -3.90
C ASP A 151 -22.29 3.91 -4.58
N CYS A 152 -21.57 4.71 -3.78
CA CYS A 152 -20.33 5.39 -4.08
C CYS A 152 -19.33 4.47 -4.77
N GLN A 153 -19.40 3.20 -4.42
CA GLN A 153 -18.43 2.21 -4.75
C GLN A 153 -18.59 1.72 -6.18
N ASP A 154 -19.82 1.49 -6.65
CA ASP A 154 -20.10 1.15 -8.03
C ASP A 154 -19.82 2.32 -8.97
N ASN A 155 -20.17 3.55 -8.57
CA ASN A 155 -19.82 4.75 -9.35
C ASN A 155 -18.30 4.95 -9.45
N THR A 156 -17.57 4.77 -8.34
CA THR A 156 -16.10 4.90 -8.32
C THR A 156 -15.44 3.81 -9.16
N ASN A 157 -15.91 2.57 -9.06
CA ASN A 157 -15.45 1.46 -9.89
C ASN A 157 -15.74 1.72 -11.37
N HIS A 158 -16.93 2.22 -11.71
CA HIS A 158 -17.30 2.58 -13.07
C HIS A 158 -16.36 3.66 -13.63
N ASN A 159 -16.12 4.74 -12.87
CA ASN A 159 -15.24 5.84 -13.29
C ASN A 159 -13.79 5.37 -13.48
N ILE A 160 -13.28 4.49 -12.61
CA ILE A 160 -11.95 3.90 -12.78
C ILE A 160 -11.89 3.03 -14.04
N LEU A 161 -12.92 2.21 -14.29
CA LEU A 161 -12.99 1.39 -15.51
C LEU A 161 -13.07 2.24 -16.77
N GLN A 162 -13.87 3.32 -16.75
CA GLN A 162 -13.91 4.29 -17.85
C GLN A 162 -12.54 4.95 -18.06
N ALA A 163 -11.88 5.41 -17.00
CA ALA A 163 -10.56 6.01 -17.07
C ALA A 163 -9.53 5.03 -17.67
N ARG A 164 -9.53 3.78 -17.19
CA ARG A 164 -8.70 2.70 -17.73
C ARG A 164 -8.92 2.53 -19.23
N ASN A 165 -10.17 2.36 -19.66
CA ASN A 165 -10.52 2.12 -21.06
C ASN A 165 -10.10 3.31 -21.94
N ARG A 166 -10.31 4.55 -21.49
CA ARG A 166 -9.90 5.76 -22.24
C ARG A 166 -8.38 5.88 -22.37
N ILE A 167 -7.63 5.56 -21.33
CA ILE A 167 -6.15 5.55 -21.36
C ILE A 167 -5.65 4.47 -22.33
N GLU A 168 -6.23 3.27 -22.27
CA GLU A 168 -5.90 2.17 -23.18
C GLU A 168 -6.19 2.52 -24.64
N GLU A 169 -7.37 3.09 -24.92
CA GLU A 169 -7.75 3.54 -26.26
C GLU A 169 -6.82 4.63 -26.79
N PHE A 170 -6.46 5.61 -25.95
CA PHE A 170 -5.51 6.66 -26.31
C PHE A 170 -4.18 6.06 -26.78
N PHE A 171 -3.57 5.17 -25.99
CA PHE A 171 -2.28 4.57 -26.36
C PHE A 171 -2.38 3.64 -27.56
N ARG A 172 -3.47 2.87 -27.69
CA ARG A 172 -3.73 2.05 -28.88
C ARG A 172 -3.83 2.90 -30.14
N SER A 173 -4.47 4.07 -30.06
CA SER A 173 -4.55 5.02 -31.18
C SER A 173 -3.19 5.59 -31.57
N GLN A 174 -2.35 5.94 -30.59
CA GLN A 174 -0.99 6.44 -30.82
C GLN A 174 -0.11 5.38 -31.48
N ALA A 175 -0.18 4.13 -31.01
CA ALA A 175 0.54 2.99 -31.61
C ALA A 175 0.09 2.73 -33.06
N TYR A 176 -1.21 2.80 -33.32
CA TYR A 176 -1.76 2.62 -34.67
C TYR A 176 -1.26 3.69 -35.64
N ILE A 177 -1.34 4.97 -35.25
CA ILE A 177 -0.84 6.10 -36.05
C ILE A 177 0.65 5.94 -36.34
N PHE A 178 1.46 5.60 -35.33
CA PHE A 178 2.89 5.39 -35.49
C PHE A 178 3.22 4.30 -36.51
N ASN A 179 2.50 3.17 -36.48
CA ASN A 179 2.76 2.02 -37.36
C ASN A 179 2.23 2.19 -38.79
N HIS A 180 1.26 3.07 -39.03
CA HIS A 180 0.57 3.16 -40.33
C HIS A 180 0.78 4.50 -41.05
N ASP A 181 1.24 5.54 -40.36
CA ASP A 181 1.39 6.89 -40.92
C ASP A 181 2.88 7.26 -41.05
N PHE A 182 3.59 6.61 -41.99
CA PHE A 182 5.04 6.74 -42.22
C PHE A 182 5.54 8.16 -42.55
N ASN A 183 4.63 9.09 -42.88
CA ASN A 183 4.94 10.45 -43.33
C ASN A 183 4.61 11.55 -42.30
N LYS A 184 4.25 11.21 -41.05
CA LYS A 184 3.96 12.23 -40.03
C LYS A 184 5.06 12.33 -38.96
N THR A 185 5.40 13.56 -38.63
CA THR A 185 6.31 13.91 -37.53
C THR A 185 5.82 13.28 -36.23
N LEU A 186 6.72 12.62 -35.52
CA LEU A 186 6.42 12.01 -34.23
C LEU A 186 5.85 13.07 -33.27
N PRO A 187 4.65 12.88 -32.69
CA PRO A 187 4.09 13.83 -31.75
C PRO A 187 4.97 13.95 -30.49
N ALA A 188 4.88 15.08 -29.81
CA ALA A 188 5.65 15.35 -28.58
C ALA A 188 5.44 14.30 -27.48
N MET A 189 4.29 13.61 -27.49
CA MET A 189 4.05 12.39 -26.73
C MET A 189 3.68 11.27 -27.71
N HIS A 190 4.46 10.18 -27.73
CA HIS A 190 4.19 8.99 -28.54
C HIS A 190 4.24 7.74 -27.65
N PHE A 191 3.52 6.71 -28.06
CA PHE A 191 3.52 5.45 -27.33
C PHE A 191 4.78 4.65 -27.67
N VAL A 192 5.50 4.20 -26.64
CA VAL A 192 6.57 3.21 -26.78
C VAL A 192 5.97 1.85 -26.48
N ASP A 193 6.13 0.91 -27.40
CA ASP A 193 5.56 -0.43 -27.22
C ASP A 193 6.05 -1.07 -25.91
N HIS A 194 5.16 -1.78 -25.21
CA HIS A 194 5.38 -2.35 -23.87
C HIS A 194 5.69 -1.35 -22.73
N SER A 195 5.66 -0.03 -22.95
CA SER A 195 5.90 0.95 -21.87
C SER A 195 4.74 1.15 -20.91
N PHE A 196 3.55 0.63 -21.24
CA PHE A 196 2.35 0.72 -20.41
C PHE A 196 1.76 -0.67 -20.18
N GLN A 197 1.58 -1.03 -18.91
CA GLN A 197 0.95 -2.28 -18.51
C GLN A 197 -0.15 -2.00 -17.49
N ILE A 198 -1.37 -2.45 -17.79
CA ILE A 198 -2.47 -2.42 -16.83
C ILE A 198 -2.52 -3.79 -16.15
N VAL A 199 -2.22 -3.82 -14.86
CA VAL A 199 -2.35 -5.03 -14.05
C VAL A 199 -3.51 -4.86 -13.10
N ARG A 200 -4.47 -5.79 -13.13
CA ARG A 200 -5.54 -5.85 -12.13
C ARG A 200 -4.93 -6.30 -10.81
N ILE A 201 -5.00 -5.46 -9.79
CA ILE A 201 -4.59 -5.81 -8.44
C ILE A 201 -5.85 -6.05 -7.61
N ASP A 202 -6.11 -7.30 -7.25
CA ASP A 202 -7.14 -7.64 -6.29
C ASP A 202 -6.65 -7.29 -4.87
N SER A 203 -6.90 -6.04 -4.44
CA SER A 203 -6.63 -5.62 -3.05
C SER A 203 -7.83 -4.94 -2.44
N CYS A 204 -8.28 -5.46 -1.30
CA CYS A 204 -9.23 -4.78 -0.44
C CYS A 204 -8.56 -3.58 0.24
N ARG A 205 -9.07 -2.38 -0.02
CA ARG A 205 -8.60 -1.15 0.60
C ARG A 205 -9.81 -0.39 1.14
N PRO A 206 -9.71 0.27 2.31
CA PRO A 206 -10.78 1.13 2.79
C PRO A 206 -11.14 2.18 1.73
N GLY A 207 -12.38 2.14 1.23
CA GLY A 207 -12.86 2.97 0.12
C GLY A 207 -12.80 2.33 -1.28
N PHE A 208 -12.40 1.06 -1.40
CA PHE A 208 -12.41 0.27 -2.63
C PHE A 208 -12.95 -1.14 -2.36
N GLY A 209 -13.74 -1.67 -3.31
CA GLY A 209 -14.20 -3.07 -3.28
C GLY A 209 -15.48 -3.25 -2.47
N LYS A 210 -16.38 -4.13 -2.97
CA LYS A 210 -17.78 -4.28 -2.51
C LYS A 210 -17.82 -4.63 -1.02
N ASN A 211 -18.84 -4.12 -0.34
CA ASN A 211 -19.15 -4.49 1.04
C ASN A 211 -20.36 -5.43 1.06
N GLU A 212 -20.38 -6.40 1.98
CA GLU A 212 -21.45 -7.40 2.06
C GLU A 212 -22.81 -6.80 2.46
N GLY A 213 -22.81 -5.65 3.14
CA GLY A 213 -24.03 -4.96 3.60
C GLY A 213 -24.89 -4.40 2.46
N LEU A 214 -24.28 -3.86 1.40
CA LEU A 214 -24.95 -3.36 0.19
C LEU A 214 -24.88 -4.34 -0.99
N HIS A 215 -23.92 -5.27 -1.01
CA HIS A 215 -23.70 -6.22 -2.11
C HIS A 215 -23.80 -7.67 -1.62
N SER A 216 -25.01 -8.15 -1.41
CA SER A 216 -25.29 -9.50 -0.88
C SER A 216 -24.80 -10.65 -1.76
N ASN A 217 -24.52 -10.42 -3.04
CA ASN A 217 -24.04 -11.42 -4.02
C ASN A 217 -22.51 -11.42 -4.21
N CYS A 218 -21.79 -10.70 -3.38
CA CYS A 218 -20.36 -10.50 -3.54
C CYS A 218 -19.55 -11.55 -2.78
N ALA A 219 -19.15 -12.61 -3.49
CA ALA A 219 -18.42 -13.75 -2.91
C ALA A 219 -16.98 -13.44 -2.43
N THR A 220 -16.40 -12.29 -2.82
CA THR A 220 -15.02 -11.87 -2.50
C THR A 220 -14.96 -10.45 -1.93
N CYS A 221 -16.02 -10.06 -1.23
CA CYS A 221 -16.14 -8.73 -0.67
C CYS A 221 -15.07 -8.42 0.37
N CYS A 222 -14.72 -7.14 0.44
CA CYS A 222 -13.81 -6.63 1.44
C CYS A 222 -14.59 -6.55 2.74
N GLY A 223 -14.49 -7.60 3.55
CA GLY A 223 -15.39 -7.91 4.67
C GLY A 223 -15.73 -6.72 5.56
N ASN A 224 -16.97 -6.73 6.06
CA ASN A 224 -17.65 -5.75 6.93
C ASN A 224 -16.76 -4.63 7.53
N TYR A 225 -16.45 -3.60 6.74
CA TYR A 225 -15.96 -2.34 7.27
C TYR A 225 -17.17 -1.56 7.81
N LYS A 226 -17.41 -1.59 9.12
CA LYS A 226 -18.14 -0.49 9.76
C LYS A 226 -17.25 0.75 9.63
N ILE A 227 -17.75 1.73 8.87
CA ILE A 227 -17.18 3.09 8.80
C ILE A 227 -17.33 3.74 10.17
#